data_AF-A0A927S0Y7-F1
#
_entry.id   AF-A0A927S0Y7-F1
#
_cell.length_a   1.000
_cell.length_b   1.000
_cell.length_c   1.000
_cell.angle_alpha   90.00
_cell.angle_beta   90.00
_cell.angle_gamma   90.00
#
_symmetry.space_group_name_H-M   'P 1'
#
loop_
_entity.id
_entity.type
_entity.pdbx_description
1 polymer ?
#
loop_
_entity_poly.entity_id
_entity_poly.type
_entity_poly.pdbx_seq_one_letter_code
_entity_poly.pdbx_strand_id
1 'polypeptide(L)'
;MKGKLSIVTQIDGGEETFTTFDGEMSFSPLNASVHYNDGESFVKIVLDSQKMTIERLGDYGFFLELKENESTKAQLNVVGSVGDLTAYTEYLRYSIKEKSLLLSVKYFLVFAGGERQEMKIRLTARLNGSEES
;
A
#
# COMPACT_ATOMS: atom_id res chain seq x y z
N MET A 1 -5.89 -12.29 10.75
CA MET A 1 -4.99 -13.46 10.91
C MET A 1 -3.59 -13.03 10.49
N LYS A 2 -2.54 -13.56 11.11
CA LYS A 2 -1.15 -13.22 10.74
C LYS A 2 -0.67 -13.98 9.51
N GLY A 3 0.27 -13.41 8.78
CA GLY A 3 0.79 -13.95 7.53
C GLY A 3 2.08 -13.30 7.07
N LYS A 4 2.69 -13.92 6.06
CA LYS A 4 3.84 -13.37 5.35
C LYS A 4 3.39 -12.25 4.42
N LEU A 5 3.98 -11.08 4.58
CA LEU A 5 3.85 -9.91 3.71
C LEU A 5 5.20 -9.60 3.07
N SER A 6 5.21 -9.36 1.76
CA SER A 6 6.35 -8.84 1.03
C SER A 6 5.89 -7.69 0.15
N ILE A 7 6.55 -6.54 0.26
CA ILE A 7 6.26 -5.32 -0.49
C ILE A 7 7.55 -4.91 -1.19
N VAL A 8 7.47 -4.80 -2.51
CA VAL A 8 8.54 -4.23 -3.33
C VAL A 8 8.04 -2.87 -3.81
N THR A 9 8.75 -1.83 -3.42
CA THR A 9 8.48 -0.45 -3.83
C THR A 9 9.57 -0.02 -4.79
N GLN A 10 9.18 0.53 -5.93
CA GLN A 10 10.10 1.16 -6.87
C GLN A 10 9.81 2.65 -6.96
N ILE A 11 10.86 3.46 -6.85
CA ILE A 11 10.83 4.93 -6.88
C ILE A 11 11.86 5.38 -7.90
N ASP A 12 11.41 6.01 -9.00
CA ASP A 12 12.27 6.53 -10.07
C ASP A 12 13.36 5.55 -10.56
N GLY A 13 13.06 4.25 -10.55
CA GLY A 13 13.96 3.16 -10.98
C GLY A 13 14.81 2.53 -9.87
N GLY A 14 14.86 3.12 -8.67
CA GLY A 14 15.34 2.46 -7.47
C GLY A 14 14.33 1.44 -6.94
N GLU A 15 14.79 0.38 -6.29
CA GLU A 15 13.94 -0.67 -5.72
C GLU A 15 14.29 -0.92 -4.25
N GLU A 16 13.26 -0.99 -3.41
CA GLU A 16 13.34 -1.37 -2.01
C GLU A 16 12.38 -2.53 -1.73
N THR A 17 12.80 -3.46 -0.89
CA THR A 17 11.97 -4.61 -0.49
C THR A 17 11.80 -4.64 1.03
N PHE A 18 10.55 -4.64 1.46
CA PHE A 18 10.14 -4.92 2.84
C PHE A 18 9.53 -6.32 2.92
N THR A 19 9.85 -7.07 3.98
CA THR A 19 9.21 -8.38 4.24
C THR A 19 9.02 -8.60 5.74
N THR A 20 7.83 -9.03 6.13
CA THR A 20 7.48 -9.42 7.51
C THR A 20 6.65 -10.71 7.54
N PHE A 21 6.68 -11.42 8.66
CA PHE A 21 5.88 -12.63 8.90
C PHE A 21 4.73 -12.40 9.90
N ASP A 22 4.61 -11.17 10.39
CA ASP A 22 3.63 -10.74 11.38
C ASP A 22 2.58 -9.78 10.79
N GLY A 23 2.46 -9.72 9.46
CA GLY A 23 1.44 -8.92 8.81
C GLY A 23 0.06 -9.49 9.10
N GLU A 24 -0.84 -8.69 9.64
CA GLU A 24 -2.20 -9.08 9.93
C GLU A 24 -3.11 -8.76 8.75
N MET A 25 -3.89 -9.74 8.34
CA MET A 25 -4.58 -9.73 7.06
C MET A 25 -5.98 -10.29 7.17
N SER A 26 -6.84 -9.80 6.29
CA SER A 26 -8.19 -10.30 6.04
C SER A 26 -8.47 -10.24 4.55
N PHE A 27 -8.94 -11.34 3.97
CA PHE A 27 -9.26 -11.44 2.55
C PHE A 27 -10.70 -11.89 2.36
N SER A 28 -11.35 -11.26 1.39
CA SER A 28 -12.67 -11.63 0.87
C SER A 28 -12.62 -11.53 -0.66
N PRO A 29 -13.57 -12.14 -1.40
CA PRO A 29 -13.51 -12.13 -2.86
C PRO A 29 -13.41 -10.74 -3.51
N LEU A 30 -13.90 -9.69 -2.84
CA LEU A 30 -13.92 -8.32 -3.36
C LEU A 30 -13.05 -7.33 -2.59
N ASN A 31 -12.54 -7.71 -1.41
CA ASN A 31 -11.81 -6.81 -0.54
C ASN A 31 -10.63 -7.50 0.13
N ALA A 32 -9.55 -6.76 0.35
CA ALA A 32 -8.43 -7.18 1.17
C ALA A 32 -8.04 -6.06 2.14
N SER A 33 -7.66 -6.44 3.35
CA SER A 33 -7.02 -5.55 4.31
C SER A 33 -5.73 -6.21 4.76
N VAL A 34 -4.65 -5.44 4.77
CA VAL A 34 -3.35 -5.81 5.30
C VAL A 34 -2.91 -4.71 6.24
N HIS A 35 -2.44 -5.04 7.42
CA HIS A 35 -1.77 -4.09 8.29
C HIS A 35 -0.52 -4.69 8.94
N TYR A 36 0.47 -3.85 9.19
CA TYR A 36 1.76 -4.26 9.74
C TYR A 36 2.43 -3.07 10.42
N ASN A 37 3.44 -3.37 11.24
CA ASN A 37 4.31 -2.35 11.79
C ASN A 37 5.64 -2.34 11.02
N ASP A 38 6.13 -1.14 10.77
CA ASP A 38 7.45 -0.84 10.20
C ASP A 38 8.19 0.05 11.21
N GLY A 39 9.00 -0.59 12.07
CA GLY A 39 9.49 0.03 13.29
C GLY A 39 8.32 0.41 14.22
N GLU A 40 8.27 1.68 14.62
CA GLU A 40 7.20 2.27 15.44
C GLU A 40 6.00 2.74 14.61
N SER A 41 6.07 2.62 13.28
CA SER A 41 5.03 3.12 12.39
C SER A 41 4.04 2.03 12.01
N PHE A 42 2.76 2.33 12.18
CA PHE A 42 1.66 1.47 11.74
C PHE A 42 1.32 1.77 10.29
N VAL A 43 1.21 0.72 9.46
CA VAL A 43 0.79 0.83 8.07
C VAL A 43 -0.44 -0.04 7.83
N LYS A 44 -1.44 0.54 7.18
CA LYS A 44 -2.67 -0.13 6.77
C LYS A 44 -2.89 0.05 5.28
N ILE A 45 -3.11 -1.07 4.61
CA ILE A 45 -3.46 -1.15 3.19
C ILE A 45 -4.85 -1.78 3.10
N VAL A 46 -5.78 -1.06 2.48
CA VAL A 46 -7.12 -1.55 2.21
C VAL A 46 -7.34 -1.54 0.70
N LEU A 47 -7.92 -2.60 0.18
CA LEU A 47 -8.30 -2.75 -1.21
C LEU A 47 -9.77 -3.15 -1.25
N ASP A 48 -10.55 -2.45 -2.05
CA ASP A 48 -11.92 -2.81 -2.43
C ASP A 48 -12.04 -2.90 -3.96
N SER A 49 -13.26 -3.07 -4.47
CA SER A 49 -13.51 -3.22 -5.91
C SER A 49 -13.23 -1.99 -6.76
N GLN A 50 -13.03 -0.82 -6.14
CA GLN A 50 -12.85 0.46 -6.84
C GLN A 50 -11.48 1.08 -6.58
N LYS A 51 -10.93 0.87 -5.39
CA LYS A 51 -9.75 1.61 -4.94
C LYS A 51 -8.85 0.83 -3.99
N MET A 52 -7.64 1.34 -3.88
CA MET A 52 -6.69 1.01 -2.84
C MET A 52 -6.47 2.24 -1.95
N THR A 53 -6.35 2.04 -0.65
CA THR A 53 -5.97 3.07 0.31
C THR A 53 -4.75 2.62 1.09
N ILE A 54 -3.77 3.49 1.23
CA ILE A 54 -2.60 3.30 2.09
C ILE A 54 -2.63 4.39 3.15
N GLU A 55 -2.55 3.97 4.40
CA GLU A 55 -2.42 4.85 5.55
C GLU A 55 -1.18 4.42 6.33
N ARG A 56 -0.30 5.37 6.63
CA ARG A 56 0.81 5.21 7.56
C ARG A 56 0.65 6.22 8.68
N LEU A 57 0.87 5.77 9.91
CA LEU A 57 0.90 6.58 11.12
C LEU A 57 2.19 6.27 11.88
N GLY A 58 2.88 7.29 12.40
CA GLY A 58 4.13 7.09 13.15
C GLY A 58 5.08 8.27 12.99
N ASP A 59 6.35 7.94 12.69
CA ASP A 59 7.43 8.89 12.40
C ASP A 59 7.06 9.98 11.38
N TYR A 60 6.28 9.60 10.38
CA TYR A 60 5.50 10.49 9.53
C TYR A 60 4.14 9.87 9.21
N GLY A 61 3.15 10.72 9.02
CA GLY A 61 1.83 10.32 8.53
C GLY A 61 1.80 10.35 7.01
N PHE A 62 1.16 9.35 6.40
CA PHE A 62 0.94 9.34 4.96
C PHE A 62 -0.43 8.76 4.67
N PHE A 63 -1.20 9.43 3.81
CA PHE A 63 -2.47 8.92 3.33
C PHE A 63 -2.50 9.00 1.81
N LEU A 64 -2.88 7.89 1.18
CA LEU A 64 -2.95 7.75 -0.26
C LEU A 64 -4.21 6.98 -0.63
N GLU A 65 -5.07 7.59 -1.44
CA GLU A 65 -6.11 6.89 -2.17
C GLU A 65 -5.64 6.66 -3.61
N LEU A 66 -5.81 5.47 -4.16
CA LEU A 66 -5.46 5.12 -5.54
C LEU A 66 -6.67 4.51 -6.23
N LYS A 67 -7.09 5.12 -7.35
CA LYS A 67 -8.16 4.67 -8.23
C LYS A 67 -7.64 4.62 -9.63
N GLU A 68 -7.80 3.47 -10.29
CA GLU A 68 -7.23 3.24 -11.60
C GLU A 68 -7.71 4.28 -12.63
N ASN A 69 -6.76 4.86 -13.37
CA ASN A 69 -6.94 5.95 -14.34
C ASN A 69 -7.48 7.26 -13.76
N GLU A 70 -7.48 7.45 -12.45
CA GLU A 70 -7.95 8.65 -11.79
C GLU A 70 -6.82 9.40 -11.05
N SER A 71 -7.05 10.71 -10.89
CA SER A 71 -6.28 11.57 -9.99
C SER A 71 -7.02 11.71 -8.65
N THR A 72 -6.35 11.34 -7.59
CA THR A 72 -6.87 11.34 -6.22
C THR A 72 -5.97 12.20 -5.32
N LYS A 73 -6.51 12.63 -4.18
CA LYS A 73 -5.72 13.35 -3.18
C LYS A 73 -4.81 12.40 -2.42
N ALA A 74 -3.61 12.87 -2.11
CA ALA A 74 -2.66 12.24 -1.22
C ALA A 74 -2.17 13.28 -0.21
N GLN A 75 -1.77 12.83 0.98
CA GLN A 75 -1.32 13.70 2.04
C GLN A 75 -0.06 13.12 2.68
N LEU A 76 0.93 13.98 2.90
CA LEU A 76 2.12 13.67 3.66
C LEU A 76 2.17 14.60 4.88
N ASN A 77 2.14 14.00 6.06
CA ASN A 77 2.19 14.69 7.34
C ASN A 77 3.55 14.43 7.97
N VAL A 78 4.39 15.45 8.03
CA VAL A 78 5.64 15.41 8.79
C VAL A 78 5.50 16.33 10.00
N VAL A 79 6.33 16.16 11.03
CA VAL A 79 6.24 16.98 12.25
C VAL A 79 6.30 18.47 11.87
N GLY A 80 5.20 19.19 12.13
CA GLY A 80 5.07 20.62 11.86
C GLY A 80 4.65 21.01 10.44
N SER A 81 4.35 20.07 9.53
CA SER A 81 3.90 20.39 8.16
C SER A 81 2.99 19.32 7.56
N VAL A 82 1.95 19.77 6.84
CA VAL A 82 1.09 18.93 6.01
C VAL A 82 1.32 19.32 4.55
N GLY A 83 1.82 18.39 3.75
CA GLY A 83 1.95 18.53 2.31
C GLY A 83 0.79 17.84 1.60
N ASP A 84 -0.05 18.62 0.93
CA ASP A 84 -1.03 18.08 -0.01
C ASP A 84 -0.32 17.69 -1.32
N LEU A 85 -0.64 16.48 -1.80
CA LEU A 85 -0.12 15.87 -3.00
C LEU A 85 -1.27 15.39 -3.87
N THR A 86 -1.02 15.21 -5.15
CA THR A 86 -1.95 14.48 -6.04
C THR A 86 -1.33 13.16 -6.43
N ALA A 87 -2.12 12.10 -6.44
CA ALA A 87 -1.73 10.80 -6.97
C ALA A 87 -2.50 10.51 -8.24
N TYR A 88 -1.80 10.24 -9.34
CA TYR A 88 -2.42 9.71 -10.56
C TYR A 88 -2.10 8.22 -10.70
N THR A 89 -3.12 7.37 -10.72
CA THR A 89 -2.92 5.91 -10.81
C THR A 89 -3.02 5.45 -12.25
N GLU A 90 -1.94 4.91 -12.80
CA GLU A 90 -1.94 4.37 -14.17
C GLU A 90 -2.63 3.00 -14.21
N TYR A 91 -2.31 2.12 -13.26
CA TYR A 91 -3.01 0.86 -13.12
C TYR A 91 -3.05 0.37 -11.68
N LEU A 92 -4.11 -0.37 -11.36
CA LEU A 92 -4.28 -1.09 -10.10
C LEU A 92 -4.75 -2.52 -10.43
N ARG A 93 -3.87 -3.50 -10.29
CA ARG A 93 -4.12 -4.90 -10.64
C ARG A 93 -3.96 -5.78 -9.43
N TYR A 94 -4.93 -6.65 -9.19
CA TYR A 94 -4.87 -7.55 -8.05
C TYR A 94 -5.54 -8.89 -8.33
N SER A 95 -5.16 -9.88 -7.53
CA SER A 95 -5.79 -11.19 -7.46
C SER A 95 -5.92 -11.56 -5.99
N ILE A 96 -7.15 -11.61 -5.49
CA ILE A 96 -7.45 -12.10 -4.15
C ILE A 96 -7.89 -13.56 -4.24
N LYS A 97 -7.25 -14.41 -3.44
CA LYS A 97 -7.64 -15.79 -3.19
C LYS A 97 -7.91 -15.95 -1.70
N GLU A 98 -8.52 -17.06 -1.31
CA GLU A 98 -8.90 -17.37 0.07
C GLU A 98 -7.80 -17.04 1.10
N LYS A 99 -6.55 -17.37 0.80
CA LYS A 99 -5.41 -17.20 1.72
C LYS A 99 -4.29 -16.30 1.20
N SER A 100 -4.50 -15.60 0.09
CA SER A 100 -3.43 -14.79 -0.51
C SER A 100 -3.93 -13.61 -1.32
N LEU A 101 -3.15 -12.53 -1.33
CA LEU A 101 -3.29 -11.38 -2.19
C LEU A 101 -2.01 -11.20 -3.02
N LEU A 102 -2.19 -11.04 -4.33
CA LEU A 102 -1.18 -10.48 -5.23
C LEU A 102 -1.69 -9.12 -5.72
N LEU A 103 -0.86 -8.10 -5.61
CA LEU A 103 -1.20 -6.73 -5.98
C LEU A 103 -0.03 -6.11 -6.73
N SER A 104 -0.33 -5.41 -7.82
CA SER A 104 0.60 -4.51 -8.49
C SER A 104 -0.10 -3.21 -8.84
N VAL A 105 0.54 -2.10 -8.49
CA VAL A 105 0.03 -0.76 -8.77
C VAL A 105 1.17 0.09 -9.32
N LYS A 106 0.85 0.93 -10.30
CA LYS A 106 1.73 1.99 -10.77
C LYS A 106 0.98 3.31 -10.67
N TYR A 107 1.60 4.28 -10.03
CA TYR A 107 1.03 5.60 -9.84
C TYR A 107 2.13 6.65 -9.86
N PHE A 108 1.72 7.90 -9.87
CA PHE A 108 2.61 9.02 -9.86
C PHE A 108 2.19 9.99 -8.78
N LEU A 109 3.15 10.41 -7.95
CA LEU A 109 2.94 11.51 -7.03
C LEU A 109 3.30 12.81 -7.73
N VAL A 110 2.42 13.80 -7.63
CA VAL A 110 2.63 15.15 -8.15
C VAL A 110 2.69 16.10 -6.97
N PHE A 111 3.86 16.71 -6.78
CA PHE A 111 4.13 17.68 -5.71
C PHE A 111 3.66 19.08 -6.12
N ALA A 112 3.50 19.99 -5.15
CA ALA A 112 3.03 21.36 -5.40
C ALA A 112 3.90 22.13 -6.42
N GLY A 113 5.19 21.77 -6.56
CA GLY A 113 6.10 22.32 -7.57
C GLY A 113 5.90 21.78 -8.99
N GLY A 114 4.95 20.86 -9.21
CA GLY A 114 4.69 20.21 -10.50
C GLY A 114 5.62 19.03 -10.81
N GLU A 115 6.63 18.79 -9.97
CA GLU A 115 7.47 17.60 -10.05
C GLU A 115 6.63 16.33 -9.91
N ARG A 116 6.91 15.36 -10.77
CA ARG A 116 6.20 14.09 -10.84
C ARG A 116 7.18 12.97 -10.57
N GLN A 117 6.88 12.16 -9.56
CA GLN A 117 7.67 10.99 -9.18
C GLN A 117 6.92 9.72 -9.58
N GLU A 118 7.60 8.79 -10.27
CA GLU A 118 7.01 7.50 -10.63
C GLU A 118 7.15 6.52 -9.47
N MET A 119 6.04 5.90 -9.09
CA MET A 119 5.94 4.91 -8.03
C MET A 119 5.38 3.61 -8.59
N LYS A 120 5.99 2.48 -8.23
CA LYS A 120 5.40 1.14 -8.43
C LYS A 120 5.43 0.38 -7.12
N ILE A 121 4.33 -0.28 -6.80
CA ILE A 121 4.27 -1.19 -5.66
C ILE A 121 3.87 -2.57 -6.18
N ARG A 122 4.60 -3.60 -5.74
CA ARG A 122 4.19 -4.99 -5.84
C ARG A 122 4.06 -5.53 -4.43
N LEU A 123 2.90 -6.05 -4.10
CA LEU A 123 2.62 -6.61 -2.78
C LEU A 123 2.18 -8.06 -2.95
N THR A 124 2.83 -8.94 -2.19
CA THR A 124 2.43 -10.34 -2.02
C THR A 124 2.14 -10.56 -0.55
N ALA A 125 0.93 -11.03 -0.26
CA ALA A 125 0.49 -11.33 1.08
C ALA A 125 -0.07 -12.75 1.14
N ARG A 126 0.32 -13.53 2.13
CA ARG A 126 -0.12 -14.91 2.32
C ARG A 126 -0.36 -15.16 3.80
N LEU A 127 -1.58 -15.59 4.13
CA LEU A 127 -1.93 -16.02 5.47
C LEU A 127 -1.08 -17.24 5.86
N ASN A 128 -0.60 -17.25 7.10
CA ASN A 128 -0.01 -18.47 7.64
C ASN A 128 -1.13 -19.52 7.67
N GLY A 129 -0.82 -20.74 7.21
CA GLY A 129 -1.74 -21.84 7.44
C GLY A 129 -1.91 -21.98 8.95
N SER A 130 -3.14 -22.14 9.43
CA SER A 130 -3.32 -22.81 10.71
C SER A 130 -2.61 -24.14 10.57
N GLU A 131 -1.50 -24.34 11.29
CA GLU A 131 -1.20 -25.69 11.73
C GLU A 131 -2.43 -26.10 12.54
N GLU A 132 -3.27 -26.95 11.95
CA GLU A 132 -4.23 -27.74 12.73
C GLU A 132 -3.37 -28.49 13.75
N SER A 133 -3.43 -28.01 15.00
CA SER A 133 -2.86 -28.68 16.17
C SER A 133 -3.88 -29.65 16.73
#